data_AF-D2W6M1-F1
#
_entry.id   AF-D2W6M1-F1
#
_cell.length_a   1.000
_cell.length_b   1.000
_cell.length_c   1.000
_cell.angle_alpha   90.00
_cell.angle_beta   90.00
_cell.angle_gamma   90.00
#
_symmetry.space_group_name_H-M   'P 1'
#
loop_
_entity.id
_entity.type
_entity.pdbx_description
1 polymer ?
#
loop_
_entity_poly.entity_id
_entity_poly.type
_entity_poly.pdbx_seq_one_letter_code
_entity_poly.pdbx_strand_id
1 'polypeptide(L)'
;MGNIVHHKGHEIHAAQQQVQTIVEPGDEVIVKERIVQVHSSFQTDDSPLVTTPPLKERCWNRLMAIPNFFSHHECEDLIKRCKNFKEIQDEYPKEYRNSTRELIIDADLASLIFDKLKTRIDLDAISKMVTPFGVDSAGTWKACGVNEMMRFNKYQIGEYFKIHTDGQFKRNNNERSIYTLLIYLNDDFKGGETRFYNDPEMMDGNNYSYYNLVHTVKP
;
A
#
# COMPACT_ATOMS: atom_id res chain seq x y z
N MET A 1 -22.18 35.89 47.39
CA MET A 1 -22.69 35.03 46.30
C MET A 1 -22.07 35.50 45.00
N GLY A 2 -21.31 34.64 44.32
CA GLY A 2 -20.64 34.98 43.07
C GLY A 2 -19.48 34.04 42.81
N ASN A 3 -19.77 32.75 42.58
CA ASN A 3 -18.78 31.79 42.11
C ASN A 3 -18.42 32.13 40.66
N ILE A 4 -17.15 32.41 40.42
CA ILE A 4 -16.56 32.46 39.08
C ILE A 4 -16.32 31.02 38.66
N VAL A 5 -17.17 30.50 37.78
CA VAL A 5 -16.97 29.19 37.15
C VAL A 5 -16.12 29.40 35.91
N HIS A 6 -14.89 28.91 35.96
CA HIS A 6 -13.99 28.76 34.84
C HIS A 6 -14.65 27.89 33.74
N HIS A 7 -14.92 28.46 32.58
CA HIS A 7 -15.09 27.67 31.37
C HIS A 7 -13.71 27.19 30.92
N LYS A 8 -13.36 25.96 31.30
CA LYS A 8 -12.29 25.21 30.64
C LYS A 8 -12.76 24.90 29.22
N GLY A 9 -12.09 25.50 28.24
CA GLY A 9 -12.19 25.04 26.86
C GLY A 9 -11.89 23.56 26.80
N HIS A 10 -12.77 22.80 26.17
CA HIS A 10 -12.47 21.44 25.75
C HIS A 10 -11.42 21.53 24.63
N GLU A 11 -10.15 21.48 25.00
CA GLU A 11 -9.11 21.02 24.09
C GLU A 11 -9.37 19.55 23.80
N ILE A 12 -10.02 19.30 22.66
CA ILE A 12 -10.09 17.95 22.09
C ILE A 12 -8.69 17.68 21.55
N HIS A 13 -7.83 17.13 22.39
CA HIS A 13 -6.61 16.46 21.93
C HIS A 13 -7.03 15.28 21.07
N ALA A 14 -7.18 15.50 19.76
CA ALA A 14 -7.12 14.43 18.79
C ALA A 14 -5.71 13.84 18.91
N ALA A 15 -5.57 12.74 19.67
CA ALA A 15 -4.34 11.98 19.70
C ALA A 15 -3.95 11.72 18.24
N GLN A 16 -2.82 12.29 17.80
CA GLN A 16 -2.26 11.97 16.49
C GLN A 16 -2.00 10.48 16.51
N GLN A 17 -2.89 9.70 15.91
CA GLN A 17 -2.68 8.26 15.84
C GLN A 17 -1.37 8.03 15.07
N GLN A 18 -0.45 7.35 15.75
CA GLN A 18 0.91 7.18 15.30
C GLN A 18 0.96 6.19 14.14
N VAL A 19 1.87 6.44 13.20
CA VAL A 19 2.17 5.49 12.12
C VAL A 19 2.59 4.17 12.73
N GLN A 20 2.06 3.08 12.18
CA GLN A 20 2.41 1.72 12.55
C GLN A 20 3.41 1.20 11.54
N THR A 21 4.66 1.07 11.97
CA THR A 21 5.63 0.26 11.23
C THR A 21 5.25 -1.20 11.43
N ILE A 22 4.87 -1.86 10.33
CA ILE A 22 4.42 -3.26 10.34
C ILE A 22 5.61 -4.19 10.08
N VAL A 23 6.48 -3.82 9.13
CA VAL A 23 7.67 -4.58 8.75
C VAL A 23 8.80 -3.61 8.45
N GLU A 24 9.99 -3.88 9.00
CA GLU A 24 11.25 -3.25 8.65
C GLU A 24 12.18 -4.21 7.87
N PRO A 25 13.07 -3.69 7.01
CA PRO A 25 14.09 -4.51 6.39
C PRO A 25 14.96 -5.22 7.43
N GLY A 26 15.00 -6.55 7.35
CA GLY A 26 15.72 -7.42 8.28
C GLY A 26 14.85 -8.10 9.33
N ASP A 27 13.57 -7.72 9.47
CA ASP A 27 12.63 -8.39 10.37
C ASP A 27 12.42 -9.85 9.96
N GLU A 28 12.26 -10.74 10.95
CA GLU A 28 11.89 -12.14 10.73
C GLU A 28 10.43 -12.38 11.13
N VAL A 29 9.60 -12.77 10.17
CA VAL A 29 8.18 -13.02 10.37
C VAL A 29 7.87 -14.52 10.35
N ILE A 30 6.87 -14.94 11.12
CA ILE A 30 6.35 -16.31 11.05
C ILE A 30 5.38 -16.40 9.88
N VAL A 31 5.65 -17.30 8.94
CA VAL A 31 4.80 -17.56 7.78
C VAL A 31 3.59 -18.36 8.24
N LYS A 32 2.40 -17.77 8.16
CA LYS A 32 1.13 -18.42 8.55
C LYS A 32 0.43 -19.10 7.39
N GLU A 33 0.70 -18.62 6.18
CA GLU A 33 0.02 -19.06 4.97
C GLU A 33 1.01 -19.03 3.81
N ARG A 34 0.92 -20.05 2.94
CA ARG A 34 1.72 -20.15 1.72
C ARG A 34 0.77 -20.36 0.55
N ILE A 35 0.92 -19.52 -0.47
CA ILE A 35 0.16 -19.60 -1.70
C ILE A 35 1.02 -20.26 -2.77
N VAL A 36 0.43 -21.20 -3.51
CA VAL A 36 1.03 -21.77 -4.71
C VAL A 36 0.37 -21.16 -5.93
N GLN A 37 1.14 -20.47 -6.78
CA GLN A 37 0.65 -19.94 -8.05
C GLN A 37 1.24 -20.70 -9.22
N VAL A 38 0.40 -21.31 -10.06
CA VAL A 38 0.85 -22.00 -11.27
C VAL A 38 0.98 -20.97 -12.42
N HIS A 39 2.12 -20.93 -13.10
CA HIS A 39 2.39 -19.98 -14.19
C HIS A 39 1.52 -20.24 -15.42
N SER A 40 1.21 -21.50 -15.71
CA SER A 40 0.36 -21.91 -16.85
C SER A 40 -1.14 -21.85 -16.56
N SER A 41 -1.54 -21.74 -15.28
CA SER A 41 -2.93 -21.68 -14.88
C SER A 41 -3.09 -20.79 -13.67
N PHE A 42 -4.01 -19.85 -13.75
CA PHE A 42 -4.32 -18.84 -12.75
C PHE A 42 -4.95 -19.35 -11.43
N GLN A 43 -4.76 -20.62 -11.10
CA GLN A 43 -5.21 -21.24 -9.87
C GLN A 43 -4.22 -20.93 -8.75
N THR A 44 -4.77 -20.59 -7.58
CA THR A 44 -4.02 -20.47 -6.34
C THR A 44 -4.51 -21.52 -5.35
N ASP A 45 -3.57 -22.15 -4.64
CA ASP A 45 -3.86 -22.93 -3.44
C ASP A 45 -3.42 -22.11 -2.24
N ASP A 46 -4.40 -21.65 -1.47
CA ASP A 46 -4.27 -20.76 -0.30
C ASP A 46 -4.36 -21.56 1.01
N SER A 47 -4.02 -22.86 0.98
CA SER A 47 -4.09 -23.72 2.16
C SER A 47 -3.17 -23.22 3.29
N PRO A 48 -3.62 -23.27 4.56
CA PRO A 48 -2.79 -22.88 5.70
C PRO A 48 -1.48 -23.65 5.74
N LEU A 49 -0.37 -22.96 5.99
CA LEU A 49 0.93 -23.60 6.14
C LEU A 49 1.09 -24.09 7.58
N VAL A 50 1.15 -25.40 7.78
CA VAL A 50 1.38 -26.02 9.10
C VAL A 50 2.72 -26.74 9.09
N THR A 51 3.76 -26.11 9.64
CA THR A 51 5.11 -26.70 9.77
C THR A 51 5.57 -26.73 11.22
N THR A 52 6.40 -27.71 11.56
CA THR A 52 7.05 -27.84 12.87
C THR A 52 8.57 -28.04 12.66
N PRO A 53 9.43 -27.07 13.04
CA PRO A 53 9.10 -25.77 13.63
C PRO A 53 8.36 -24.83 12.65
N PRO A 54 7.71 -23.76 13.15
CA PRO A 54 7.08 -22.75 12.29
C PRO A 54 8.10 -22.16 11.31
N LEU A 55 7.72 -22.10 10.03
CA LEU A 55 8.53 -21.44 9.02
C LEU A 55 8.66 -19.95 9.36
N LYS A 56 9.90 -19.45 9.33
CA LYS A 56 10.20 -18.04 9.46
C LYS A 56 10.87 -17.55 8.19
N GLU A 57 10.60 -16.31 7.83
CA GLU A 57 11.21 -15.69 6.67
C GLU A 57 11.63 -14.26 7.00
N ARG A 58 12.76 -13.85 6.42
CA ARG A 58 13.29 -12.50 6.56
C ARG A 58 12.66 -11.59 5.52
N CYS A 59 12.13 -10.47 5.97
CA CYS A 59 11.58 -9.43 5.10
C CYS A 59 12.66 -8.43 4.70
N TRP A 60 12.67 -8.05 3.42
CA TRP A 60 13.62 -7.06 2.89
C TRP A 60 12.99 -5.70 2.61
N ASN A 61 11.67 -5.67 2.47
CA ASN A 61 10.90 -4.47 2.20
C ASN A 61 10.31 -3.88 3.48
N ARG A 62 10.06 -2.57 3.45
CA ARG A 62 9.38 -1.86 4.54
C ARG A 62 7.88 -1.76 4.27
N LEU A 63 7.06 -2.04 5.28
CA LEU A 63 5.61 -1.85 5.25
C LEU A 63 5.19 -0.97 6.43
N MET A 64 4.42 0.07 6.14
CA MET A 64 3.87 0.99 7.13
C MET A 64 2.36 1.16 6.90
N ALA A 65 1.59 1.28 7.99
CA ALA A 65 0.19 1.67 7.95
C ALA A 65 -0.01 2.98 8.71
N ILE A 66 -0.83 3.86 8.13
CA ILE A 66 -1.13 5.19 8.68
C ILE A 66 -2.64 5.26 8.94
N PRO A 67 -3.10 4.94 10.17
CA PRO A 67 -4.52 4.96 10.47
C PRO A 67 -5.04 6.40 10.43
N ASN A 68 -6.31 6.56 10.03
CA ASN A 68 -6.98 7.87 9.96
C ASN A 68 -6.18 8.90 9.12
N PHE A 69 -5.65 8.46 7.99
CA PHE A 69 -4.90 9.33 7.08
C PHE A 69 -5.78 10.43 6.50
N PHE A 70 -6.99 10.09 6.06
CA PHE A 70 -8.07 11.03 5.78
C PHE A 70 -9.24 10.73 6.72
N SER A 71 -10.02 11.75 7.03
CA SER A 71 -11.31 11.60 7.70
C SER A 71 -12.32 10.96 6.75
N HIS A 72 -13.40 10.39 7.31
CA HIS A 72 -14.50 9.84 6.53
C HIS A 72 -15.07 10.83 5.51
N HIS A 73 -15.23 12.10 5.90
CA HIS A 73 -15.74 13.14 5.02
C HIS A 73 -14.79 13.45 3.85
N GLU A 74 -13.49 13.56 4.11
CA GLU A 74 -12.48 13.74 3.06
C GLU A 74 -12.48 12.54 2.10
N CYS A 75 -12.58 11.31 2.61
CA CYS A 75 -12.68 10.11 1.78
C CYS A 75 -13.92 10.12 0.88
N GLU A 76 -15.10 10.44 1.44
CA GLU A 76 -16.32 10.59 0.65
C GLU A 76 -16.19 11.65 -0.44
N ASP A 77 -15.60 12.80 -0.12
CA ASP A 77 -15.45 13.89 -1.08
C ASP A 77 -14.50 13.52 -2.21
N LEU A 78 -13.43 12.78 -1.92
CA LEU A 78 -12.56 12.18 -2.93
C LEU A 78 -13.31 11.18 -3.82
N ILE A 79 -14.16 10.33 -3.24
CA ILE A 79 -15.01 9.39 -4.01
C ILE A 79 -15.98 10.15 -4.92
N LYS A 80 -16.66 11.20 -4.42
CA LYS A 80 -17.63 12.02 -5.18
C LYS A 80 -16.99 12.75 -6.37
N ARG A 81 -15.68 13.00 -6.33
CA ARG A 81 -14.94 13.61 -7.44
C ARG A 81 -14.76 12.65 -8.63
N CYS A 82 -14.79 11.34 -8.38
CA CYS A 82 -14.66 10.32 -9.42
C CYS A 82 -15.97 10.16 -10.19
N LYS A 83 -15.94 10.28 -11.51
CA LYS A 83 -17.12 10.27 -12.38
C LYS A 83 -17.00 9.31 -13.57
N ASN A 84 -15.79 8.90 -13.93
CA ASN A 84 -15.49 8.23 -15.19
C ASN A 84 -14.64 6.97 -14.98
N PHE A 85 -15.08 6.08 -14.09
CA PHE A 85 -14.47 4.76 -13.97
C PHE A 85 -14.57 3.99 -15.30
N LYS A 86 -13.44 3.45 -15.75
CA LYS A 86 -13.34 2.61 -16.95
C LYS A 86 -12.78 1.26 -16.60
N GLU A 87 -13.18 0.24 -17.34
CA GLU A 87 -12.52 -1.06 -17.29
C GLU A 87 -11.08 -0.92 -17.79
N ILE A 88 -10.18 -1.74 -17.23
CA ILE A 88 -8.74 -1.69 -17.53
C ILE A 88 -8.27 -2.88 -18.38
N GLN A 89 -9.20 -3.52 -19.09
CA GLN A 89 -8.92 -4.71 -19.91
C GLN A 89 -7.97 -4.42 -21.08
N ASP A 90 -7.91 -3.15 -21.52
CA ASP A 90 -6.95 -2.71 -22.54
C ASP A 90 -5.51 -2.66 -22.00
N GLU A 91 -5.32 -2.56 -20.68
CA GLU A 91 -4.01 -2.54 -20.02
C GLU A 91 -3.61 -3.91 -19.46
N TYR A 92 -4.58 -4.73 -19.07
CA TYR A 92 -4.36 -5.98 -18.36
C TYR A 92 -5.35 -7.08 -18.78
N PRO A 93 -4.91 -8.33 -18.92
CA PRO A 93 -5.82 -9.47 -19.04
C PRO A 93 -6.79 -9.52 -17.85
N LYS A 94 -8.07 -9.81 -18.10
CA LYS A 94 -9.11 -9.83 -17.07
C LYS A 94 -8.83 -10.84 -15.96
N GLU A 95 -8.19 -11.95 -16.30
CA GLU A 95 -7.79 -12.97 -15.33
C GLU A 95 -6.64 -12.50 -14.44
N TYR A 96 -5.86 -11.51 -14.86
CA TYR A 96 -4.80 -10.93 -14.05
C TYR A 96 -5.33 -9.83 -13.13
N ARG A 97 -6.21 -8.98 -13.67
CA ARG A 97 -6.80 -7.84 -12.98
C ARG A 97 -8.11 -7.42 -13.65
N ASN A 98 -9.17 -7.26 -12.88
CA ASN A 98 -10.52 -7.01 -13.41
C ASN A 98 -11.29 -5.91 -12.67
N SER A 99 -10.62 -4.84 -12.24
CA SER A 99 -11.28 -3.68 -11.63
C SER A 99 -11.56 -2.55 -12.61
N THR A 100 -12.33 -1.56 -12.16
CA THR A 100 -12.45 -0.28 -12.86
C THR A 100 -11.54 0.77 -12.24
N ARG A 101 -11.07 1.71 -13.08
CA ARG A 101 -10.14 2.77 -12.68
C ARG A 101 -10.51 4.11 -13.29
N GLU A 102 -10.30 5.17 -12.53
CA GLU A 102 -10.22 6.53 -13.04
C GLU A 102 -8.86 7.13 -12.72
N LEU A 103 -8.27 7.81 -13.71
CA LEU A 103 -7.01 8.52 -13.59
C LEU A 103 -7.31 10.02 -13.48
N ILE A 104 -6.80 10.65 -12.42
CA ILE A 104 -6.95 12.09 -12.20
C ILE A 104 -5.57 12.68 -11.94
N ILE A 105 -5.19 13.69 -12.71
CA ILE A 105 -4.00 14.51 -12.43
C ILE A 105 -4.42 15.61 -11.47
N ASP A 106 -3.87 15.59 -10.25
CA ASP A 106 -4.17 16.59 -9.22
C ASP A 106 -2.93 16.90 -8.38
N ALA A 107 -2.26 18.00 -8.75
CA ALA A 107 -1.06 18.47 -8.06
C ALA A 107 -1.35 18.99 -6.65
N ASP A 108 -2.53 19.59 -6.43
CA ASP A 108 -2.90 20.14 -5.13
C ASP A 108 -3.18 19.02 -4.13
N LEU A 109 -3.90 17.97 -4.55
CA LEU A 109 -4.10 16.78 -3.73
C LEU A 109 -2.79 16.05 -3.46
N ALA A 110 -1.89 15.95 -4.44
CA ALA A 110 -0.57 15.36 -4.22
C ALA A 110 0.25 16.13 -3.18
N SER A 111 0.23 17.47 -3.24
CA SER A 111 0.89 18.33 -2.25
C SER A 111 0.25 18.14 -0.87
N LEU A 112 -1.08 18.15 -0.77
CA LEU A 112 -1.80 17.93 0.48
C LEU A 112 -1.44 16.57 1.12
N ILE A 113 -1.45 15.50 0.33
CA ILE A 113 -1.05 14.16 0.78
C ILE A 113 0.39 14.19 1.29
N PHE A 114 1.30 14.81 0.54
CA PHE A 114 2.71 14.88 0.92
C PHE A 114 2.92 15.66 2.22
N ASP A 115 2.21 16.77 2.41
CA ASP A 115 2.26 17.55 3.66
C ASP A 115 1.69 16.77 4.84
N LYS A 116 0.60 16.01 4.64
CA LYS A 116 0.11 15.07 5.67
C LYS A 116 1.16 14.02 6.01
N LEU A 117 1.85 13.43 5.03
CA LEU A 117 2.91 12.44 5.26
C LEU A 117 4.07 13.01 6.07
N LYS A 118 4.51 14.25 5.81
CA LYS A 118 5.57 14.94 6.60
C LYS A 118 5.25 15.01 8.09
N THR A 119 3.96 15.11 8.45
CA THR A 119 3.54 15.17 9.86
C THR A 119 3.43 13.80 10.53
N ARG A 120 3.51 12.71 9.77
CA ARG A 120 3.22 11.35 10.25
C ARG A 120 4.44 10.42 10.15
N ILE A 121 5.31 10.62 9.17
CA ILE A 121 6.46 9.75 8.89
C ILE A 121 7.74 10.59 8.88
N ASP A 122 8.81 10.02 9.41
CA ASP A 122 10.17 10.53 9.19
C ASP A 122 10.61 10.25 7.75
N LEU A 123 10.35 11.21 6.86
CA LEU A 123 10.67 11.13 5.44
C LEU A 123 12.19 11.00 5.17
N ASP A 124 13.03 11.54 6.05
CA ASP A 124 14.48 11.41 5.92
C ASP A 124 14.92 9.99 6.30
N ALA A 125 14.36 9.41 7.36
CA ALA A 125 14.65 8.04 7.76
C ALA A 125 14.24 7.01 6.69
N ILE A 126 13.05 7.15 6.10
CA ILE A 126 12.61 6.23 5.03
C ILE A 126 13.45 6.34 3.75
N SER A 127 14.07 7.50 3.51
CA SER A 127 14.89 7.73 2.31
C SER A 127 16.32 7.19 2.45
N LYS A 128 16.85 7.06 3.67
CA LYS A 128 18.23 6.63 3.93
C LYS A 128 18.50 5.16 3.60
N MET A 129 17.48 4.32 3.59
CA MET A 129 17.61 2.87 3.41
C MET A 129 17.17 2.40 2.03
N VAL A 130 16.90 3.31 1.08
CA VAL A 130 16.38 2.90 -0.22
C VAL A 130 17.12 3.59 -1.36
N THR A 131 17.55 2.78 -2.31
CA THR A 131 18.12 3.22 -3.59
C THR A 131 17.19 2.76 -4.70
N PRO A 132 16.67 3.65 -5.56
CA PRO A 132 15.86 3.26 -6.70
C PRO A 132 16.60 2.25 -7.57
N PHE A 133 15.89 1.24 -8.06
CA PHE A 133 16.45 0.34 -9.06
C PHE A 133 16.68 1.07 -10.39
N GLY A 134 17.72 0.66 -11.13
CA GLY A 134 18.02 1.13 -12.49
C GLY A 134 19.32 1.93 -12.63
N VAL A 135 19.68 2.22 -13.87
CA VAL A 135 20.88 2.98 -14.23
C VAL A 135 20.83 4.38 -13.64
N ASP A 136 21.99 4.90 -13.24
CA ASP A 136 22.20 6.22 -12.62
C ASP A 136 21.39 6.44 -11.33
N SER A 137 21.29 5.41 -10.48
CA SER A 137 20.64 5.50 -9.17
C SER A 137 21.59 5.85 -8.02
N ALA A 138 22.87 6.08 -8.31
CA ALA A 138 23.86 6.45 -7.31
C ALA A 138 23.54 7.80 -6.64
N GLY A 139 23.99 7.96 -5.40
CA GLY A 139 23.82 9.18 -4.62
C GLY A 139 22.82 9.04 -3.47
N THR A 140 22.47 10.16 -2.85
CA THR A 140 21.52 10.21 -1.74
C THR A 140 20.14 10.62 -2.24
N TRP A 141 19.16 9.75 -2.02
CA TRP A 141 17.77 10.02 -2.34
C TRP A 141 17.06 10.66 -1.14
N LYS A 142 16.12 11.56 -1.42
CA LYS A 142 15.25 12.20 -0.44
C LYS A 142 13.83 12.19 -0.97
N ALA A 143 12.87 11.91 -0.10
CA ALA A 143 11.46 12.05 -0.43
C ALA A 143 11.17 13.51 -0.84
N CYS A 144 10.63 13.70 -2.04
CA CYS A 144 10.38 15.01 -2.62
C CYS A 144 8.91 15.28 -2.93
N GLY A 145 8.05 14.27 -2.92
CA GLY A 145 6.63 14.42 -3.20
C GLY A 145 5.88 13.11 -3.38
N VAL A 146 4.63 13.23 -3.80
CA VAL A 146 3.77 12.16 -4.27
C VAL A 146 3.47 12.41 -5.75
N ASN A 147 3.32 11.35 -6.54
CA ASN A 147 2.93 11.44 -7.94
C ASN A 147 1.53 12.07 -8.08
N GLU A 148 1.39 13.15 -8.85
CA GLU A 148 0.11 13.82 -9.12
C GLU A 148 -0.89 12.99 -9.93
N MET A 149 -0.43 11.94 -10.61
CA MET A 149 -1.31 10.99 -11.30
C MET A 149 -1.95 10.03 -10.30
N MET A 150 -3.11 10.41 -9.77
CA MET A 150 -3.93 9.63 -8.86
C MET A 150 -4.64 8.51 -9.61
N ARG A 151 -4.59 7.29 -9.05
CA ARG A 151 -5.24 6.10 -9.59
C ARG A 151 -6.35 5.67 -8.64
N PHE A 152 -7.57 6.14 -8.89
CA PHE A 152 -8.75 5.70 -8.15
C PHE A 152 -9.19 4.34 -8.69
N ASN A 153 -9.10 3.30 -7.87
CA ASN A 153 -9.50 1.95 -8.24
C ASN A 153 -10.80 1.61 -7.51
N LYS A 154 -11.79 1.12 -8.26
CA LYS A 154 -13.06 0.66 -7.71
C LYS A 154 -13.20 -0.83 -7.99
N TYR A 155 -13.47 -1.57 -6.93
CA TYR A 155 -13.68 -3.01 -6.96
C TYR A 155 -15.14 -3.32 -6.67
N GLN A 156 -15.71 -4.27 -7.39
CA GLN A 156 -17.01 -4.89 -7.15
C GLN A 156 -16.82 -6.34 -6.69
N ILE A 157 -17.93 -6.97 -6.31
CA ILE A 157 -17.91 -8.39 -5.88
C ILE A 157 -17.30 -9.26 -6.99
N GLY A 158 -16.25 -10.01 -6.65
CA GLY A 158 -15.54 -10.89 -7.57
C GLY A 158 -14.40 -10.20 -8.36
N GLU A 159 -14.19 -8.91 -8.18
CA GLU A 159 -13.05 -8.20 -8.75
C GLU A 159 -11.83 -8.26 -7.82
N TYR A 160 -10.64 -8.31 -8.41
CA TYR A 160 -9.37 -8.50 -7.71
C TYR A 160 -8.20 -7.93 -8.50
N PHE A 161 -7.04 -7.94 -7.85
CA PHE A 161 -5.75 -7.75 -8.49
C PHE A 161 -4.79 -8.81 -7.94
N LYS A 162 -4.23 -9.64 -8.83
CA LYS A 162 -3.32 -10.74 -8.44
C LYS A 162 -2.03 -10.26 -7.82
N ILE A 163 -1.29 -11.19 -7.22
CA ILE A 163 0.05 -10.96 -6.67
C ILE A 163 0.95 -10.34 -7.75
N HIS A 164 1.57 -9.21 -7.42
CA HIS A 164 2.43 -8.45 -8.31
C HIS A 164 3.37 -7.55 -7.53
N THR A 165 4.38 -7.03 -8.24
CA THR A 165 5.19 -5.89 -7.80
C THR A 165 4.74 -4.66 -8.57
N ASP A 166 4.61 -3.52 -7.89
CA ASP A 166 4.26 -2.26 -8.55
C ASP A 166 5.38 -1.75 -9.46
N GLY A 167 4.97 -1.15 -10.58
CA GLY A 167 5.89 -0.50 -11.51
C GLY A 167 6.44 0.82 -10.96
N GLN A 168 7.72 1.09 -11.22
CA GLN A 168 8.32 2.38 -10.89
C GLN A 168 7.79 3.49 -11.80
N PHE A 169 7.46 4.64 -11.20
CA PHE A 169 7.28 5.90 -11.90
C PHE A 169 8.62 6.65 -11.95
N LYS A 170 9.05 7.05 -13.16
CA LYS A 170 10.23 7.90 -13.37
C LYS A 170 9.79 9.18 -14.06
N ARG A 171 9.91 10.31 -13.37
CA ARG A 171 9.65 11.63 -13.98
C ARG A 171 10.86 12.12 -14.77
N ASN A 172 12.04 12.01 -14.16
CA ASN A 172 13.30 12.40 -14.76
C ASN A 172 14.43 11.57 -14.11
N ASN A 173 15.70 11.90 -14.40
CA ASN A 173 16.83 11.14 -13.87
C ASN A 173 16.96 11.22 -12.34
N ASN A 174 16.47 12.29 -11.72
CA ASN A 174 16.62 12.60 -10.30
C ASN A 174 15.31 12.43 -9.50
N GLU A 175 14.23 11.97 -10.12
CA GLU A 175 12.93 11.82 -9.48
C GLU A 175 12.25 10.53 -9.91
N ARG A 176 12.12 9.61 -8.95
CA ARG A 176 11.53 8.28 -9.13
C ARG A 176 10.70 7.87 -7.92
N SER A 177 9.66 7.07 -8.14
CA SER A 177 8.95 6.43 -7.05
C SER A 177 9.79 5.30 -6.45
N ILE A 178 9.70 5.18 -5.13
CA ILE A 178 10.36 4.14 -4.33
C ILE A 178 9.30 3.36 -3.55
N TYR A 179 8.35 4.07 -2.95
CA TYR A 179 7.22 3.50 -2.22
C TYR A 179 5.94 3.64 -3.04
N THR A 180 5.06 2.64 -2.92
CA THR A 180 3.65 2.77 -3.26
C THR A 180 2.89 3.37 -2.08
N LEU A 181 2.03 4.34 -2.35
CA LEU A 181 1.05 4.83 -1.39
C LEU A 181 -0.34 4.31 -1.80
N LEU A 182 -0.91 3.43 -0.97
CA LEU A 182 -2.28 2.94 -1.11
C LEU A 182 -3.14 3.55 0.00
N ILE A 183 -4.23 4.21 -0.39
CA ILE A 183 -5.16 4.86 0.53
C ILE A 183 -6.53 4.22 0.34
N TYR A 184 -7.06 3.62 1.39
CA TYR A 184 -8.44 3.14 1.42
C TYR A 184 -9.38 4.32 1.63
N LEU A 185 -10.45 4.37 0.84
CA LEU A 185 -11.42 5.48 0.87
C LEU A 185 -12.79 5.04 1.45
N ASN A 186 -13.00 3.75 1.65
CA ASN A 186 -14.18 3.19 2.28
C ASN A 186 -13.87 1.80 2.86
N ASP A 187 -14.74 1.31 3.73
CA ASP A 187 -14.62 0.05 4.47
C ASP A 187 -15.96 -0.72 4.57
N ASP A 188 -16.99 -0.28 3.84
CA ASP A 188 -18.35 -0.79 3.87
C ASP A 188 -18.54 -2.09 3.06
N PHE A 189 -17.61 -3.03 3.19
CA PHE A 189 -17.61 -4.29 2.44
C PHE A 189 -16.92 -5.44 3.20
N LYS A 190 -17.01 -6.65 2.65
CA LYS A 190 -16.27 -7.84 3.11
C LYS A 190 -15.23 -8.25 2.08
N GLY A 191 -14.04 -8.64 2.53
CA GLY A 191 -12.90 -8.91 1.66
C GLY A 191 -12.14 -7.62 1.33
N GLY A 192 -11.42 -7.62 0.20
CA GLY A 192 -10.70 -6.45 -0.30
C GLY A 192 -9.45 -6.07 0.50
N GLU A 193 -8.93 -7.01 1.30
CA GLU A 193 -7.66 -6.83 1.99
C GLU A 193 -6.48 -6.75 1.01
N THR A 194 -5.48 -5.93 1.34
CA THR A 194 -4.19 -5.97 0.65
C THR A 194 -3.26 -6.96 1.36
N ARG A 195 -2.88 -8.00 0.63
CA ARG A 195 -2.03 -9.09 1.11
C ARG A 195 -0.61 -8.90 0.62
N PHE A 196 0.36 -8.95 1.53
CA PHE A 196 1.78 -8.74 1.24
C PHE A 196 2.53 -10.06 1.37
N TYR A 197 3.30 -10.39 0.34
CA TYR A 197 4.07 -11.62 0.24
C TYR A 197 5.54 -11.29 0.12
N ASN A 198 6.41 -12.19 0.58
CA ASN A 198 7.81 -12.13 0.19
C ASN A 198 7.98 -12.56 -1.27
N ASP A 199 9.12 -12.18 -1.84
CA ASP A 199 9.49 -12.59 -3.19
C ASP A 199 9.48 -14.12 -3.29
N PRO A 200 8.94 -14.68 -4.38
CA PRO A 200 8.75 -16.11 -4.47
C PRO A 200 10.10 -16.83 -4.57
N GLU A 201 10.21 -17.95 -3.87
CA GLU A 201 11.30 -18.91 -4.14
C GLU A 201 11.06 -19.50 -5.53
N MET A 202 11.84 -19.05 -6.52
CA MET A 202 11.86 -19.65 -7.85
C MET A 202 12.57 -21.00 -7.74
N MET A 203 11.81 -22.09 -7.81
CA MET A 203 12.39 -23.43 -7.98
C MET A 203 12.63 -23.64 -9.47
N ASP A 204 13.90 -23.52 -9.90
CA ASP A 204 14.32 -23.76 -11.27
C ASP A 204 13.70 -25.06 -11.82
N GLY A 205 12.92 -24.95 -12.90
CA GLY A 205 12.34 -26.08 -13.63
C GLY A 205 10.87 -26.38 -13.37
N ASN A 206 10.19 -25.68 -12.46
CA ASN A 206 8.76 -25.88 -12.18
C ASN A 206 7.86 -24.76 -12.73
N ASN A 207 6.66 -25.14 -13.18
CA ASN A 207 5.62 -24.20 -13.67
C ASN A 207 4.85 -23.52 -12.53
N TYR A 208 5.41 -23.37 -11.33
CA TYR A 208 4.73 -22.74 -10.20
C TYR A 208 5.69 -21.99 -9.28
N SER A 209 5.16 -20.99 -8.57
CA SER A 209 5.85 -20.17 -7.57
C SER A 209 5.18 -20.31 -6.20
N TYR A 210 5.98 -20.34 -5.14
CA TYR A 210 5.49 -20.26 -3.76
C TYR A 210 5.60 -18.83 -3.23
N TYR A 211 4.51 -18.32 -2.68
CA TYR A 211 4.46 -17.02 -2.03
C TYR A 211 4.11 -17.20 -0.56
N ASN A 212 4.97 -16.75 0.33
CA ASN A 212 4.70 -16.77 1.77
C ASN A 212 4.01 -15.47 2.16
N LEU A 213 2.83 -15.55 2.77
CA LEU A 213 2.11 -14.37 3.24
C LEU A 213 2.82 -13.81 4.48
N VAL A 214 3.26 -12.57 4.37
CA VAL A 214 3.96 -11.82 5.43
C VAL A 214 2.97 -11.02 6.26
N HIS A 215 2.05 -10.32 5.60
CA HIS A 215 1.09 -9.47 6.28
C HIS A 215 -0.20 -9.25 5.48
N THR A 216 -1.25 -8.82 6.16
CA THR A 216 -2.52 -8.43 5.53
C THR A 216 -3.00 -7.13 6.15
N VAL A 217 -3.19 -6.11 5.31
CA VAL A 217 -3.75 -4.82 5.73
C VAL A 217 -5.20 -4.77 5.28
N LYS A 218 -6.08 -4.44 6.22
CA LYS A 218 -7.51 -4.25 5.94
C LYS A 218 -7.81 -2.76 5.69
N PRO A 219 -8.80 -2.45 4.83
CA PRO A 219 -9.39 -1.12 4.71
C PRO A 219 -9.80 -0.53 6.05
#